data_AF-A0A1E1V6G1-F1
#
_entry.id   AF-A0A1E1V6G1-F1
#
_cell.length_a   1.000
_cell.length_b   1.000
_cell.length_c   1.000
_cell.angle_alpha   90.00
_cell.angle_beta   90.00
_cell.angle_gamma   90.00
#
_symmetry.space_group_name_H-M   'P 1'
#
loop_
_entity.id
_entity.type
_entity.pdbx_description
1 polymer ?
#
loop_
_entity_poly.entity_id
_entity_poly.type
_entity_poly.pdbx_seq_one_letter_code
_entity_poly.pdbx_strand_id
1 'polypeptide(L)'
;MLTGSYRKRLEADLSRWVAEGLVSSDSATAIRGSLQRDGGFRLPGLLGMLGGLLIAASVAAFVAANWEEIPRLTKLAMILASIVVALGISARLETRGSKLGADAASTCGVLCFAAGVALVGQMYHLPTDWPGGALLIALGALAVAFLQRSDGALIVAFIALASWSWGRWQDSGGSLQFYFLLGYLPALWLALGRRARLVHHVAVLSLACWLALVPGDWLRGSFDYWLLAYGLALSASYIVLGAVALDRGGPALLSACLPWGLLGLMVVLNVELIRILDSSWSRGGQASWPAYLAYAVAVPGVFAFVALARERRFAVPLGIALLFALLVPTIFWMGGATRLSGKVVVASLVLASAVGLIAAGAIGGVRRLVVAGAALFGVAILILLWQTIGSLLDQSLFFLIAGAVLLLLASGARRLFARLARPVGEVA
;
A
#
# COMPACT_ATOMS: atom_id res chain seq x y z
N MET A 1 -6.64 -17.20 0.16
CA MET A 1 -5.34 -17.90 0.04
C MET A 1 -4.75 -18.06 1.42
N LEU A 2 -5.06 -19.18 2.08
CA LEU A 2 -4.35 -19.59 3.29
C LEU A 2 -2.90 -19.90 2.90
N THR A 3 -1.93 -19.31 3.59
CA THR A 3 -0.51 -19.60 3.33
C THR A 3 -0.21 -21.09 3.56
N GLY A 4 0.66 -21.72 2.77
CA GLY A 4 1.03 -23.13 2.95
C GLY A 4 1.53 -23.46 4.37
N SER A 5 2.10 -22.48 5.07
CA SER A 5 2.48 -22.58 6.49
C SER A 5 1.30 -22.72 7.45
N TYR A 6 0.14 -22.12 7.15
CA TYR A 6 -1.09 -22.29 7.94
C TYR A 6 -1.68 -23.68 7.75
N ARG A 7 -1.67 -24.19 6.50
CA ARG A 7 -2.16 -25.54 6.19
C ARG A 7 -1.36 -26.60 6.95
N LYS A 8 -0.02 -26.53 6.93
CA LYS A 8 0.83 -27.44 7.70
C LYS A 8 0.56 -27.38 9.21
N ARG A 9 0.37 -26.18 9.77
CA ARG A 9 0.05 -26.00 11.19
C ARG A 9 -1.32 -26.59 11.54
N LEU A 10 -2.33 -26.26 10.76
CA LEU A 10 -3.69 -26.77 10.95
C LEU A 10 -3.76 -28.29 10.81
N GLU A 11 -2.95 -28.90 9.96
CA GLU A 11 -2.88 -30.35 9.82
C GLU A 11 -2.24 -31.02 11.04
N ALA A 12 -1.21 -30.42 11.62
CA ALA A 12 -0.63 -30.86 12.89
C ALA A 12 -1.63 -30.67 14.05
N ASP A 13 -2.30 -29.52 14.12
CA ASP A 13 -3.31 -29.22 15.16
C ASP A 13 -4.52 -30.16 15.06
N LEU A 14 -5.05 -30.42 13.85
CA LEU A 14 -6.16 -31.36 13.64
C LEU A 14 -5.78 -32.79 14.05
N SER A 15 -4.55 -33.20 13.77
CA SER A 15 -4.05 -34.53 14.15
C SER A 15 -3.95 -34.65 15.67
N ARG A 16 -3.46 -33.60 16.34
CA ARG A 16 -3.42 -33.52 17.81
C ARG A 16 -4.83 -33.52 18.41
N TRP A 17 -5.75 -32.70 17.90
CA TRP A 17 -7.11 -32.59 18.45
C TRP A 17 -7.96 -33.84 18.25
N VAL A 18 -7.71 -34.62 17.20
CA VAL A 18 -8.31 -35.96 17.04
C VAL A 18 -7.74 -36.93 18.07
N ALA A 19 -6.42 -36.93 18.30
CA ALA A 19 -5.78 -37.77 19.32
C ALA A 19 -6.22 -37.41 20.75
N GLU A 20 -6.49 -36.14 21.03
CA GLU A 20 -7.00 -35.64 22.30
C GLU A 20 -8.53 -35.83 22.46
N GLY A 21 -9.22 -36.38 21.45
CA GLY A 21 -10.68 -36.58 21.48
C GLY A 21 -11.51 -35.29 21.40
N LEU A 22 -10.87 -34.14 21.16
CA LEU A 22 -11.52 -32.83 21.05
C LEU A 22 -12.30 -32.64 19.74
N VAL A 23 -11.94 -33.39 18.69
CA VAL A 23 -12.56 -33.32 17.36
C VAL A 23 -12.76 -34.74 16.81
N SER A 24 -13.95 -35.04 16.27
CA SER A 24 -14.22 -36.34 15.63
C SER A 24 -13.45 -36.51 14.32
N SER A 25 -13.12 -37.76 13.97
CA SER A 25 -12.49 -38.11 12.67
C SER A 25 -13.26 -37.55 11.48
N ASP A 26 -14.59 -37.57 11.55
CA ASP A 26 -15.48 -37.12 10.48
C ASP A 26 -15.45 -35.59 10.35
N SER A 27 -15.45 -34.86 11.46
CA SER A 27 -15.31 -33.40 11.47
C SER A 27 -13.94 -32.97 10.95
N ALA A 28 -12.88 -33.67 11.34
CA ALA A 28 -11.53 -33.42 10.82
C ALA A 28 -11.46 -33.66 9.30
N THR A 29 -12.16 -34.67 8.80
CA THR A 29 -12.24 -34.97 7.35
C THR A 29 -13.05 -33.91 6.61
N ALA A 30 -14.16 -33.43 7.17
CA ALA A 30 -14.95 -32.32 6.63
C ALA A 30 -14.14 -31.00 6.58
N ILE A 31 -13.38 -30.70 7.63
CA ILE A 31 -12.50 -29.53 7.69
C ILE A 31 -11.38 -29.64 6.64
N ARG A 32 -10.75 -30.81 6.50
CA ARG A 32 -9.75 -31.07 5.44
C ARG A 32 -10.35 -30.89 4.04
N GLY A 33 -11.56 -31.40 3.81
CA GLY A 33 -12.30 -31.24 2.56
C GLY A 33 -12.62 -29.77 2.24
N SER A 34 -12.90 -28.96 3.26
CA SER A 34 -13.13 -27.52 3.08
C SER A 34 -11.88 -26.77 2.59
N LEU A 35 -10.68 -27.24 2.98
CA LEU A 35 -9.39 -26.64 2.62
C LEU A 35 -8.87 -27.06 1.24
N GLN A 36 -9.30 -28.23 0.72
CA GLN A 36 -8.95 -28.66 -0.64
C GLN A 36 -9.67 -27.87 -1.73
N ARG A 37 -10.84 -27.28 -1.42
CA ARG A 37 -11.54 -26.34 -2.33
C ARG A 37 -10.74 -25.07 -2.60
N ASP A 38 -9.82 -24.69 -1.71
CA ASP A 38 -8.89 -23.57 -1.88
C ASP A 38 -7.67 -23.98 -2.73
N GLY A 39 -7.91 -23.97 -4.05
CA GLY A 39 -6.97 -23.74 -5.15
C GLY A 39 -5.49 -24.03 -4.89
N GLY A 40 -5.09 -25.30 -5.01
CA GLY A 40 -3.70 -25.66 -5.28
C GLY A 40 -3.23 -25.12 -6.62
N PHE A 41 -1.92 -24.88 -6.74
CA PHE A 41 -1.25 -24.49 -7.98
C PHE A 41 -1.49 -25.57 -9.05
N ARG A 42 -2.35 -25.28 -10.04
CA ARG A 42 -2.67 -26.25 -11.10
C ARG A 42 -1.58 -26.15 -12.15
N LEU A 43 -0.59 -27.04 -12.09
CA LEU A 43 0.48 -27.14 -13.10
C LEU A 43 -0.06 -27.12 -14.55
N PRO A 44 -1.18 -27.79 -14.90
CA PRO A 44 -1.77 -27.67 -16.25
C PRO A 44 -2.22 -26.25 -16.60
N GLY A 45 -2.72 -25.48 -15.62
CA GLY A 45 -3.09 -24.08 -15.80
C GLY A 45 -1.88 -23.18 -15.98
N LEU A 46 -0.79 -23.42 -15.24
CA LEU A 46 0.49 -22.73 -15.44
C LEU A 46 1.06 -23.04 -16.83
N LEU A 47 1.13 -24.32 -17.22
CA LEU A 47 1.63 -24.74 -18.52
C LEU A 47 0.78 -24.18 -19.66
N GLY A 48 -0.54 -24.16 -19.51
CA GLY A 48 -1.45 -23.50 -20.45
C GLY A 48 -1.20 -22.00 -20.56
N MET A 49 -0.95 -21.31 -19.44
CA MET A 49 -0.59 -19.89 -19.44
C MET A 49 0.76 -19.65 -20.13
N LEU A 50 1.79 -20.43 -19.81
CA LEU A 50 3.13 -20.33 -20.41
C LEU A 50 3.08 -20.64 -21.91
N GLY A 51 2.37 -21.69 -22.32
CA GLY A 51 2.17 -22.03 -23.72
C GLY A 51 1.42 -20.93 -24.48
N GLY A 52 0.37 -20.37 -23.88
CA GLY A 52 -0.33 -19.20 -24.43
C GLY A 52 0.58 -17.98 -24.58
N LEU A 53 1.44 -17.71 -23.58
CA LEU A 53 2.40 -16.61 -23.61
C LEU A 53 3.45 -16.80 -24.72
N LEU A 54 3.94 -18.03 -24.92
CA LEU A 54 4.88 -18.36 -26.00
C LEU A 54 4.23 -18.20 -27.38
N ILE A 55 2.97 -18.61 -27.55
CA ILE A 55 2.22 -18.37 -28.79
C ILE A 55 2.05 -16.88 -29.04
N ALA A 56 1.62 -16.12 -28.03
CA ALA A 56 1.46 -14.67 -28.15
C ALA A 56 2.79 -13.97 -28.49
N ALA A 57 3.89 -14.37 -27.85
CA ALA A 57 5.22 -13.87 -28.13
C ALA A 57 5.70 -14.22 -29.54
N SER A 58 5.42 -15.45 -30.02
CA SER A 58 5.73 -15.88 -31.40
C SER A 58 4.98 -15.03 -32.43
N VAL A 59 3.68 -14.81 -32.24
CA VAL A 59 2.86 -13.94 -33.11
C VAL A 59 3.39 -12.51 -33.09
N ALA A 60 3.69 -11.97 -31.90
CA ALA A 60 4.25 -10.62 -31.77
C ALA A 60 5.61 -10.49 -32.47
N ALA A 61 6.49 -11.49 -32.33
CA ALA A 61 7.80 -11.53 -32.99
C ALA A 61 7.67 -11.62 -34.51
N PHE A 62 6.74 -12.43 -35.03
CA PHE A 62 6.45 -12.51 -36.46
C PHE A 62 5.95 -11.15 -37.02
N VAL A 63 5.01 -10.51 -36.32
CA VAL A 63 4.52 -9.17 -36.71
C VAL A 63 5.64 -8.13 -36.65
N ALA A 64 6.48 -8.18 -35.63
CA ALA A 64 7.62 -7.27 -35.48
C ALA A 64 8.65 -7.47 -36.61
N ALA A 65 8.94 -8.71 -37.00
CA ALA A 65 9.88 -9.02 -38.08
C ALA A 65 9.43 -8.49 -39.45
N ASN A 66 8.12 -8.41 -39.68
CA ASN A 66 7.54 -7.89 -40.92
C ASN A 66 7.06 -6.43 -40.78
N TRP A 67 7.35 -5.76 -39.67
CA TRP A 67 6.69 -4.51 -39.31
C TRP A 67 6.86 -3.41 -40.36
N GLU A 68 8.04 -3.25 -40.94
CA GLU A 68 8.33 -2.21 -41.93
C GLU A 68 7.53 -2.40 -43.23
N GLU A 69 7.25 -3.64 -43.61
CA GLU A 69 6.55 -3.97 -44.87
C GLU A 69 5.02 -3.79 -44.75
N ILE A 70 4.48 -3.79 -43.54
CA ILE A 70 3.03 -3.76 -43.34
C ILE A 70 2.48 -2.33 -43.52
N PRO A 71 1.49 -2.12 -44.43
CA PRO A 71 0.85 -0.83 -44.62
C PRO A 71 0.18 -0.31 -43.34
N ARG A 72 0.15 1.03 -43.17
CA ARG A 72 -0.38 1.68 -41.96
C ARG A 72 -1.84 1.28 -41.65
N LEU A 73 -2.69 1.18 -42.66
CA LEU A 73 -4.09 0.80 -42.47
C LEU A 73 -4.22 -0.65 -42.01
N THR A 74 -3.35 -1.55 -42.51
CA THR A 74 -3.29 -2.94 -42.06
C THR A 74 -2.82 -3.05 -40.62
N LYS A 75 -1.80 -2.27 -40.21
CA LYS A 75 -1.37 -2.17 -38.80
C LYS A 75 -2.54 -1.77 -37.89
N LEU A 76 -3.28 -0.73 -38.27
CA LEU A 76 -4.45 -0.28 -37.51
C LEU A 76 -5.54 -1.37 -37.45
N ALA A 77 -5.85 -2.00 -38.59
CA ALA A 77 -6.83 -3.07 -38.66
C ALA A 77 -6.47 -4.27 -37.77
N MET A 78 -5.18 -4.66 -37.74
CA MET A 78 -4.70 -5.73 -36.85
C MET A 78 -4.86 -5.37 -35.37
N ILE A 79 -4.53 -4.14 -34.99
CA ILE A 79 -4.71 -3.66 -33.61
C ILE A 79 -6.19 -3.73 -33.23
N LEU A 80 -7.08 -3.16 -34.05
CA LEU A 80 -8.53 -3.19 -33.82
C LEU A 80 -9.08 -4.63 -33.75
N ALA A 81 -8.67 -5.49 -34.70
CA ALA A 81 -9.07 -6.89 -34.72
C ALA A 81 -8.61 -7.62 -33.46
N SER A 82 -7.39 -7.38 -32.97
CA SER A 82 -6.88 -8.00 -31.75
C SER A 82 -7.72 -7.63 -30.52
N ILE A 83 -8.15 -6.37 -30.41
CA ILE A 83 -9.01 -5.88 -29.33
C ILE A 83 -10.38 -6.54 -29.42
N VAL A 84 -11.02 -6.51 -30.59
CA VAL A 84 -12.36 -7.11 -30.80
C VAL A 84 -12.33 -8.62 -30.51
N VAL A 85 -11.31 -9.33 -31.00
CA VAL A 85 -11.15 -10.76 -30.75
C VAL A 85 -10.94 -11.04 -29.27
N ALA A 86 -10.08 -10.30 -28.58
CA ALA A 86 -9.83 -10.49 -27.16
C ALA A 86 -11.10 -10.24 -26.31
N LEU A 87 -11.82 -9.14 -26.59
CA LEU A 87 -13.08 -8.82 -25.91
C LEU A 87 -14.20 -9.81 -26.25
N GLY A 88 -14.24 -10.34 -27.47
CA GLY A 88 -15.19 -11.38 -27.89
C GLY A 88 -14.89 -12.74 -27.24
N ILE A 89 -13.61 -13.12 -27.13
CA ILE A 89 -13.16 -14.30 -26.38
C ILE A 89 -13.55 -14.14 -24.90
N SER A 90 -13.36 -12.95 -24.33
CA SER A 90 -13.77 -12.65 -22.96
C SER A 90 -15.26 -12.91 -22.74
N ALA A 91 -16.12 -12.31 -23.57
CA ALA A 91 -17.57 -12.52 -23.50
C ALA A 91 -17.96 -14.00 -23.67
N ARG A 92 -17.31 -14.73 -24.59
CA ARG A 92 -17.55 -16.17 -24.77
C ARG A 92 -17.11 -16.99 -23.57
N LEU A 93 -15.99 -16.65 -22.92
CA LEU A 93 -15.51 -17.35 -21.73
C LEU A 93 -16.41 -17.08 -20.51
N GLU A 94 -16.97 -15.87 -20.44
CA GLU A 94 -17.93 -15.50 -19.40
C GLU A 94 -19.22 -16.34 -19.50
N THR A 95 -19.80 -16.47 -20.70
CA THR A 95 -20.98 -17.32 -20.92
C THR A 95 -20.72 -18.81 -20.63
N ARG A 96 -19.46 -19.26 -20.74
CA ARG A 96 -19.01 -20.62 -20.38
C ARG A 96 -18.67 -20.79 -18.89
N GLY A 97 -18.85 -19.75 -18.07
CA GLY A 97 -18.58 -19.78 -16.62
C GLY A 97 -17.12 -19.61 -16.23
N SER A 98 -16.20 -19.37 -17.17
CA SER A 98 -14.77 -19.17 -16.89
C SER A 98 -14.46 -17.70 -16.56
N LYS A 99 -14.74 -17.30 -15.32
CA LYS A 99 -14.55 -15.90 -14.86
C LYS A 99 -13.10 -15.42 -14.97
N LEU A 100 -12.14 -16.28 -14.60
CA LEU A 100 -10.71 -15.92 -14.67
C LEU A 100 -10.25 -15.77 -16.12
N GLY A 101 -10.71 -16.65 -17.01
CA GLY A 101 -10.38 -16.57 -18.43
C GLY A 101 -10.99 -15.33 -19.09
N ALA A 102 -12.23 -15.00 -18.75
CA ALA A 102 -12.88 -13.78 -19.21
C ALA A 102 -12.14 -12.52 -18.73
N ASP A 103 -11.80 -12.44 -17.44
CA ASP A 103 -11.03 -11.31 -16.90
C ASP A 103 -9.64 -11.17 -17.54
N ALA A 104 -8.95 -12.29 -17.79
CA ALA A 104 -7.65 -12.27 -18.47
C ALA A 104 -7.78 -11.81 -19.93
N ALA A 105 -8.78 -12.29 -20.67
CA ALA A 105 -9.00 -11.93 -22.07
C ALA A 105 -9.44 -10.46 -22.22
N SER A 106 -10.30 -9.95 -21.35
CA SER A 106 -10.69 -8.54 -21.32
C SER A 106 -9.52 -7.62 -20.98
N THR A 107 -8.72 -7.98 -19.97
CA THR A 107 -7.49 -7.27 -19.63
C THR A 107 -6.50 -7.26 -20.78
N CYS A 108 -6.34 -8.40 -21.47
CA CYS A 108 -5.52 -8.50 -22.68
C CYS A 108 -6.02 -7.53 -23.76
N GLY A 109 -7.33 -7.48 -24.03
CA GLY A 109 -7.92 -6.53 -24.97
C GLY A 109 -7.63 -5.07 -24.62
N VAL A 110 -7.70 -4.71 -23.33
CA VAL A 110 -7.34 -3.36 -22.84
C VAL A 110 -5.84 -3.07 -23.00
N LEU A 111 -4.96 -4.06 -22.77
CA LEU A 111 -3.52 -3.90 -22.99
C LEU A 111 -3.17 -3.79 -24.48
N CYS A 112 -3.84 -4.55 -25.35
CA CYS A 112 -3.74 -4.40 -26.81
C CYS A 112 -4.21 -3.00 -27.24
N PHE A 113 -5.28 -2.48 -26.64
CA PHE A 113 -5.71 -1.10 -26.86
C PHE A 113 -4.65 -0.09 -26.40
N ALA A 114 -4.06 -0.27 -25.21
CA ALA A 114 -3.00 0.60 -24.71
C ALA A 114 -1.76 0.62 -25.61
N ALA A 115 -1.29 -0.57 -26.03
CA ALA A 115 -0.22 -0.69 -27.01
C ALA A 115 -0.61 -0.04 -28.35
N GLY A 116 -1.85 -0.23 -28.78
CA GLY A 116 -2.41 0.36 -29.98
C GLY A 116 -2.37 1.88 -29.99
N VAL A 117 -2.75 2.54 -28.90
CA VAL A 117 -2.68 4.00 -28.74
C VAL A 117 -1.24 4.50 -28.92
N ALA A 118 -0.26 3.83 -28.29
CA ALA A 118 1.14 4.18 -28.42
C ALA A 118 1.67 3.98 -29.85
N LEU A 119 1.33 2.86 -30.50
CA LEU A 119 1.73 2.54 -31.87
C LEU A 119 1.13 3.53 -32.89
N VAL A 120 -0.13 3.92 -32.73
CA VAL A 120 -0.76 4.93 -33.58
C VAL A 120 -0.04 6.27 -33.45
N GLY A 121 0.33 6.67 -32.22
CA GLY A 121 1.15 7.86 -31.98
C GLY A 121 2.45 7.84 -32.76
N GLN A 122 3.18 6.71 -32.72
CA GLN A 122 4.42 6.54 -33.46
C GLN A 122 4.21 6.52 -34.99
N MET A 123 3.24 5.74 -35.48
CA MET A 123 2.99 5.59 -36.92
C MET A 123 2.62 6.91 -37.60
N TYR A 124 1.83 7.76 -36.94
CA TYR A 124 1.35 9.02 -37.50
C TYR A 124 2.16 10.24 -37.07
N HIS A 125 3.28 10.04 -36.34
CA HIS A 125 4.13 11.13 -35.85
C HIS A 125 3.31 12.21 -35.10
N LEU A 126 2.36 11.76 -34.27
CA LEU A 126 1.55 12.68 -33.49
C LEU A 126 2.44 13.46 -32.51
N PRO A 127 2.07 14.71 -32.15
CA PRO A 127 2.76 15.45 -31.11
C PRO A 127 2.90 14.61 -29.84
N THR A 128 3.99 14.82 -29.10
CA THR A 128 4.40 14.01 -27.94
C THR A 128 3.52 14.24 -26.69
N ASP A 129 2.19 14.15 -26.81
CA ASP A 129 1.21 14.21 -25.71
C ASP A 129 0.93 12.79 -25.17
N TRP A 130 1.97 12.17 -24.60
CA TRP A 130 1.82 10.88 -23.93
C TRP A 130 0.78 10.91 -22.78
N PRO A 131 0.56 12.02 -22.02
CA PRO A 131 -0.49 12.05 -21.01
C PRO A 131 -1.88 11.93 -21.65
N GLY A 132 -2.14 12.60 -22.77
CA GLY A 132 -3.37 12.46 -23.54
C GLY A 132 -3.64 10.99 -23.94
N GLY A 133 -2.60 10.28 -24.38
CA GLY A 133 -2.65 8.84 -24.63
C GLY A 133 -3.05 8.03 -23.38
N ALA A 134 -2.48 8.34 -22.22
CA ALA A 134 -2.84 7.70 -20.95
C ALA A 134 -4.31 7.94 -20.56
N LEU A 135 -4.88 9.12 -20.85
CA LEU A 135 -6.31 9.37 -20.61
C LEU A 135 -7.21 8.51 -21.51
N LEU A 136 -6.87 8.40 -22.79
CA LEU A 136 -7.60 7.53 -23.73
C LEU A 136 -7.59 6.07 -23.24
N ILE A 137 -6.43 5.60 -22.77
CA ILE A 137 -6.27 4.27 -22.18
C ILE A 137 -7.16 4.13 -20.94
N ALA A 138 -7.15 5.11 -20.04
CA ALA A 138 -8.00 5.11 -18.86
C ALA A 138 -9.50 5.02 -19.20
N LEU A 139 -9.97 5.79 -20.19
CA LEU A 139 -11.36 5.78 -20.62
C LEU A 139 -11.77 4.43 -21.25
N GLY A 140 -10.94 3.89 -22.15
CA GLY A 140 -11.19 2.58 -22.76
C GLY A 140 -11.16 1.44 -21.75
N ALA A 141 -10.19 1.47 -20.83
CA ALA A 141 -10.09 0.50 -19.74
C ALA A 141 -11.29 0.58 -18.78
N LEU A 142 -11.75 1.79 -18.45
CA LEU A 142 -12.91 2.00 -17.60
C LEU A 142 -14.20 1.52 -18.27
N ALA A 143 -14.35 1.76 -19.58
CA ALA A 143 -15.47 1.26 -20.36
C ALA A 143 -15.53 -0.28 -20.36
N VAL A 144 -14.38 -0.96 -20.59
CA VAL A 144 -14.31 -2.44 -20.52
C VAL A 144 -14.56 -2.94 -19.09
N ALA A 145 -13.98 -2.27 -18.08
CA ALA A 145 -14.19 -2.61 -16.68
C ALA A 145 -15.66 -2.52 -16.26
N PHE A 146 -16.39 -1.53 -16.81
CA PHE A 146 -17.83 -1.36 -16.60
C PHE A 146 -18.64 -2.44 -17.34
N LEU A 147 -18.43 -2.57 -18.66
CA LEU A 147 -19.24 -3.44 -19.52
C LEU A 147 -19.03 -4.93 -19.25
N GLN A 148 -17.80 -5.37 -19.08
CA GLN A 148 -17.46 -6.79 -18.90
C GLN A 148 -17.17 -7.15 -17.43
N ARG A 149 -17.36 -6.21 -16.51
CA ARG A 149 -17.06 -6.38 -15.09
C ARG A 149 -15.66 -6.97 -14.87
N SER A 150 -14.65 -6.54 -15.63
CA SER A 150 -13.26 -6.99 -15.47
C SER A 150 -12.55 -6.25 -14.33
N ASP A 151 -11.88 -7.00 -13.46
CA ASP A 151 -11.02 -6.49 -12.39
C ASP A 151 -9.67 -6.04 -12.95
N GLY A 152 -9.10 -6.78 -13.91
CA GLY A 152 -7.83 -6.40 -14.55
C GLY A 152 -7.95 -5.16 -15.43
N ALA A 153 -9.05 -4.99 -16.18
CA ALA A 153 -9.33 -3.74 -16.89
C ALA A 153 -9.43 -2.54 -15.94
N LEU A 154 -10.06 -2.71 -14.77
CA LEU A 154 -10.18 -1.65 -13.77
C LEU A 154 -8.82 -1.27 -13.16
N ILE A 155 -7.94 -2.25 -12.96
CA ILE A 155 -6.54 -2.00 -12.53
C ILE A 155 -5.81 -1.14 -13.58
N VAL A 156 -5.93 -1.48 -14.87
CA VAL A 156 -5.33 -0.68 -15.94
C VAL A 156 -5.91 0.73 -15.96
N ALA A 157 -7.21 0.89 -15.74
CA ALA A 157 -7.86 2.21 -15.67
C ALA A 157 -7.25 3.09 -14.57
N PHE A 158 -7.07 2.58 -13.35
CA PHE A 158 -6.44 3.33 -12.26
C PHE A 158 -4.98 3.71 -12.56
N ILE A 159 -4.19 2.78 -13.11
CA ILE A 159 -2.79 3.04 -13.47
C ILE A 159 -2.72 4.12 -14.56
N ALA A 160 -3.58 4.03 -15.58
CA ALA A 160 -3.63 4.99 -16.67
C ALA A 160 -4.11 6.38 -16.19
N LEU A 161 -5.09 6.46 -15.28
CA LEU A 161 -5.52 7.72 -14.66
C LEU A 161 -4.40 8.38 -13.85
N ALA A 162 -3.68 7.59 -13.04
CA ALA A 162 -2.53 8.09 -12.29
C ALA A 162 -1.42 8.59 -13.22
N SER A 163 -1.15 7.86 -14.31
CA SER A 163 -0.16 8.21 -15.33
C SER A 163 -0.54 9.50 -16.06
N TRP A 164 -1.80 9.65 -16.46
CA TRP A 164 -2.32 10.88 -17.06
C TRP A 164 -2.17 12.07 -16.12
N SER A 165 -2.58 11.94 -14.85
CA SER A 165 -2.50 13.04 -13.90
C SER A 165 -1.06 13.44 -13.62
N TRP A 166 -0.15 12.47 -13.52
CA TRP A 166 1.28 12.71 -13.35
C TRP A 166 1.87 13.46 -14.55
N GLY A 167 1.57 13.01 -15.77
CA GLY A 167 2.05 13.65 -16.99
C GLY A 167 1.56 15.08 -17.13
N ARG A 168 0.26 15.31 -16.93
CA ARG A 168 -0.32 16.65 -16.98
C ARG A 168 0.18 17.58 -15.87
N TRP A 169 0.53 17.04 -14.71
CA TRP A 169 1.18 17.81 -13.64
C TRP A 169 2.61 18.21 -14.01
N GLN A 170 3.37 17.35 -14.70
CA GLN A 170 4.72 17.69 -15.19
C GLN A 170 4.67 18.76 -16.29
N ASP A 171 3.74 18.64 -17.23
CA ASP A 171 3.56 19.59 -18.34
C ASP A 171 3.12 20.96 -17.84
N SER A 172 2.35 21.01 -16.75
CA SER A 172 1.84 22.24 -16.16
C SER A 172 2.77 22.87 -15.13
N GLY A 173 3.96 22.31 -14.90
CA GLY A 173 4.91 22.81 -13.89
C GLY A 173 4.40 22.69 -12.46
N GLY A 174 3.70 21.60 -12.14
CA GLY A 174 3.23 21.28 -10.80
C GLY A 174 1.77 21.66 -10.51
N SER A 175 1.00 22.10 -11.50
CA SER A 175 -0.41 22.41 -11.28
C SER A 175 -1.25 21.13 -11.14
N LEU A 176 -2.03 21.09 -10.07
CA LEU A 176 -2.86 19.94 -9.72
C LEU A 176 -4.04 19.77 -10.68
N GLN A 177 -4.20 18.56 -11.20
CA GLN A 177 -5.23 18.23 -12.17
C GLN A 177 -6.47 17.67 -11.48
N PHE A 178 -7.42 18.54 -11.09
CA PHE A 178 -8.66 18.13 -10.44
C PHE A 178 -9.55 17.24 -11.30
N TYR A 179 -9.42 17.31 -12.64
CA TYR A 179 -10.16 16.43 -13.56
C TYR A 179 -9.83 14.93 -13.37
N PHE A 180 -8.75 14.60 -12.64
CA PHE A 180 -8.50 13.24 -12.16
C PHE A 180 -9.70 12.64 -11.45
N LEU A 181 -10.40 13.44 -10.63
CA LEU A 181 -11.54 12.99 -9.85
C LEU A 181 -12.73 12.58 -10.73
N LEU A 182 -12.88 13.15 -11.93
CA LEU A 182 -13.95 12.77 -12.86
C LEU A 182 -13.80 11.34 -13.36
N GLY A 183 -12.56 10.87 -13.57
CA GLY A 183 -12.28 9.48 -13.92
C GLY A 183 -12.15 8.57 -12.71
N TYR A 184 -11.54 9.07 -11.63
CA TYR A 184 -11.24 8.30 -10.42
C TYR A 184 -12.51 7.94 -9.63
N LEU A 185 -13.48 8.85 -9.47
CA LEU A 185 -14.69 8.58 -8.67
C LEU A 185 -15.56 7.45 -9.27
N PRO A 186 -15.84 7.40 -10.59
CA PRO A 186 -16.51 6.25 -11.20
C PRO A 186 -15.71 4.95 -11.07
N ALA A 187 -14.38 5.00 -11.28
CA ALA A 187 -13.51 3.83 -11.10
C ALA A 187 -13.54 3.32 -9.65
N LEU A 188 -13.53 4.24 -8.67
CA LEU A 188 -13.64 3.93 -7.25
C LEU A 188 -15.00 3.30 -6.91
N TRP A 189 -16.09 3.83 -7.46
CA TRP A 189 -17.42 3.25 -7.29
C TRP A 189 -17.47 1.80 -7.80
N LEU A 190 -16.87 1.53 -8.97
CA LEU A 190 -16.73 0.15 -9.47
C LEU A 190 -15.87 -0.72 -8.56
N ALA A 191 -14.79 -0.17 -8.00
CA ALA A 191 -13.86 -0.87 -7.11
C ALA A 191 -14.54 -1.35 -5.81
N LEU A 192 -15.47 -0.57 -5.25
CA LEU A 192 -16.21 -0.92 -4.03
C LEU A 192 -17.02 -2.22 -4.18
N GLY A 193 -17.48 -2.53 -5.39
CA GLY A 193 -18.20 -3.77 -5.70
C GLY A 193 -17.33 -4.97 -6.03
N ARG A 194 -15.99 -4.82 -6.08
CA ARG A 194 -15.08 -5.89 -6.50
C ARG A 194 -14.66 -6.77 -5.34
N ARG A 195 -14.31 -8.02 -5.64
CA ARG A 195 -13.78 -8.97 -4.65
C ARG A 195 -12.26 -9.05 -4.69
N ALA A 196 -11.63 -8.72 -5.82
CA ALA A 196 -10.18 -8.75 -5.95
C ALA A 196 -9.52 -7.68 -5.05
N ARG A 197 -8.67 -8.13 -4.11
CA ARG A 197 -7.93 -7.23 -3.21
C ARG A 197 -6.95 -6.33 -3.96
N LEU A 198 -6.43 -6.79 -5.10
CA LEU A 198 -5.49 -6.02 -5.91
C LEU A 198 -6.13 -4.73 -6.44
N VAL A 199 -7.38 -4.78 -6.90
CA VAL A 199 -8.15 -3.59 -7.35
C VAL A 199 -8.18 -2.52 -6.25
N HIS A 200 -8.47 -2.92 -5.02
CA HIS A 200 -8.51 -2.02 -3.87
C HIS A 200 -7.15 -1.40 -3.56
N HIS A 201 -6.08 -2.19 -3.61
CA HIS A 201 -4.72 -1.67 -3.40
C HIS A 201 -4.32 -0.67 -4.49
N VAL A 202 -4.64 -0.95 -5.76
CA VAL A 202 -4.33 -0.07 -6.88
C VAL A 202 -5.18 1.21 -6.83
N ALA A 203 -6.45 1.13 -6.43
CA ALA A 203 -7.30 2.30 -6.21
C ALA A 203 -6.71 3.24 -5.13
N VAL A 204 -6.36 2.67 -3.97
CA VAL A 204 -5.73 3.40 -2.86
C VAL A 204 -4.38 4.00 -3.26
N LEU A 205 -3.55 3.26 -4.00
CA LEU A 205 -2.29 3.77 -4.52
C LEU A 205 -2.48 4.89 -5.53
N SER A 206 -3.44 4.76 -6.45
CA SER A 206 -3.73 5.78 -7.46
C SER A 206 -4.13 7.10 -6.79
N LEU A 207 -4.95 7.05 -5.72
CA LEU A 207 -5.27 8.23 -4.92
C LEU A 207 -4.05 8.76 -4.15
N ALA A 208 -3.23 7.88 -3.56
CA ALA A 208 -2.02 8.28 -2.86
C ALA A 208 -1.04 9.01 -3.79
N CYS A 209 -0.86 8.50 -5.02
CA CYS A 209 -0.07 9.15 -6.06
C CYS A 209 -0.63 10.53 -6.42
N TRP A 210 -1.94 10.66 -6.59
CA TRP A 210 -2.56 11.96 -6.87
C TRP A 210 -2.41 12.96 -5.72
N LEU A 211 -2.63 12.50 -4.47
CA LEU A 211 -2.43 13.33 -3.28
C LEU A 211 -0.96 13.77 -3.13
N ALA A 212 0.00 12.92 -3.50
CA ALA A 212 1.42 13.30 -3.52
C ALA A 212 1.75 14.43 -4.51
N LEU A 213 0.85 14.80 -5.43
CA LEU A 213 1.01 15.94 -6.36
C LEU A 213 0.47 17.26 -5.82
N VAL A 214 -0.37 17.21 -4.78
CA VAL A 214 -0.96 18.41 -4.15
C VAL A 214 0.08 19.43 -3.67
N PRO A 215 1.26 19.02 -3.15
CA PRO A 215 2.33 19.94 -2.79
C PRO A 215 2.86 20.85 -3.91
N GLY A 216 2.54 20.61 -5.19
CA GLY A 216 3.14 21.33 -6.32
C GLY A 216 4.46 20.70 -6.77
N ASP A 217 5.20 21.32 -7.69
CA ASP A 217 6.41 20.75 -8.34
C ASP A 217 7.62 20.58 -7.39
N TRP A 218 7.53 19.61 -6.49
CA TRP A 218 8.60 19.24 -5.57
C TRP A 218 9.70 18.40 -6.23
N LEU A 219 9.53 17.99 -7.49
CA LEU A 219 10.54 17.23 -8.22
C LEU A 219 11.60 18.13 -8.85
N ARG A 220 11.19 19.24 -9.46
CA ARG A 220 12.09 20.22 -10.07
C ARG A 220 12.36 21.41 -9.16
N GLY A 221 11.48 21.66 -8.19
CA GLY A 221 11.66 22.67 -7.15
C GLY A 221 12.70 22.28 -6.11
N SER A 222 12.98 23.20 -5.18
CA SER A 222 13.76 22.86 -3.98
C SER A 222 12.96 21.88 -3.14
N PHE A 223 13.59 20.76 -2.75
CA PHE A 223 13.03 19.89 -1.74
C PHE A 223 12.90 20.65 -0.42
N ASP A 224 11.66 20.98 -0.06
CA ASP A 224 11.38 21.70 1.17
C ASP A 224 10.91 20.75 2.28
N TYR A 225 11.39 20.99 3.50
CA TYR A 225 11.19 20.09 4.63
C TYR A 225 9.73 19.88 5.05
N TRP A 226 8.82 20.78 4.67
CA TRP A 226 7.38 20.59 4.92
C TRP A 226 6.77 19.45 4.11
N LEU A 227 7.40 19.01 3.01
CA LEU A 227 6.92 17.88 2.20
C LEU A 227 6.93 16.57 3.01
N LEU A 228 7.92 16.40 3.89
CA LEU A 228 7.99 15.26 4.82
C LEU A 228 6.82 15.32 5.82
N ALA A 229 6.55 16.51 6.37
CA ALA A 229 5.40 16.70 7.26
C ALA A 229 4.06 16.37 6.55
N TYR A 230 3.90 16.82 5.30
CA TYR A 230 2.75 16.47 4.47
C TYR A 230 2.62 14.96 4.26
N GLY A 231 3.70 14.29 3.86
CA GLY A 231 3.73 12.84 3.67
C GLY A 231 3.43 12.05 4.96
N LEU A 232 3.86 12.56 6.11
CA LEU A 232 3.58 11.98 7.41
C LEU A 232 2.10 12.08 7.79
N ALA A 233 1.51 13.26 7.60
CA ALA A 233 0.08 13.48 7.83
C ALA A 233 -0.78 12.61 6.90
N LEU A 234 -0.43 12.52 5.62
CA LEU A 234 -1.10 11.64 4.66
C LEU A 234 -1.02 10.16 5.08
N SER A 235 0.17 9.72 5.52
CA SER A 235 0.41 8.37 6.02
C SER A 235 -0.44 8.06 7.26
N ALA A 236 -0.50 8.99 8.22
CA ALA A 236 -1.34 8.86 9.41
C ALA A 236 -2.83 8.76 9.06
N SER A 237 -3.32 9.58 8.12
CA SER A 237 -4.70 9.50 7.63
C SER A 237 -5.01 8.13 7.00
N TYR A 238 -4.09 7.57 6.21
CA TYR A 238 -4.26 6.23 5.61
C TYR A 238 -4.27 5.12 6.67
N ILE A 239 -3.42 5.22 7.69
CA ILE A 239 -3.42 4.29 8.83
C ILE A 239 -4.75 4.37 9.59
N VAL A 240 -5.25 5.57 9.87
CA VAL A 240 -6.55 5.78 10.53
C VAL A 240 -7.70 5.17 9.73
N LEU A 241 -7.77 5.41 8.41
CA LEU A 241 -8.80 4.82 7.55
C LEU A 241 -8.75 3.29 7.58
N GLY A 242 -7.55 2.71 7.52
CA GLY A 242 -7.36 1.27 7.63
C GLY A 242 -7.70 0.71 9.01
N ALA A 243 -7.38 1.43 10.07
CA ALA A 243 -7.66 1.04 11.44
C ALA A 243 -9.17 1.10 11.76
N VAL A 244 -9.88 2.10 11.24
CA VAL A 244 -11.35 2.18 11.31
C VAL A 244 -11.99 0.95 10.67
N ALA A 245 -11.48 0.51 9.51
CA ALA A 245 -12.00 -0.68 8.83
C ALA A 245 -11.71 -1.97 9.60
N LEU A 246 -10.59 -2.05 10.33
CA LEU A 246 -10.27 -3.18 11.21
C LEU A 246 -11.15 -3.19 12.47
N ASP A 247 -11.41 -2.02 13.06
CA ASP A 247 -12.18 -1.88 14.31
C ASP A 247 -13.68 -2.14 14.12
N ARG A 248 -14.27 -1.64 13.02
CA ARG A 248 -15.74 -1.70 12.81
C ARG A 248 -16.19 -2.73 11.79
N GLY A 249 -15.26 -3.29 11.02
CA GLY A 249 -15.58 -3.89 9.74
C GLY A 249 -15.91 -2.81 8.71
N GLY A 250 -15.45 -2.98 7.48
CA GLY A 250 -15.65 -2.00 6.41
C GLY A 250 -15.29 -2.57 5.05
N PRO A 251 -15.47 -1.79 3.98
CA PRO A 251 -15.09 -2.21 2.64
C PRO A 251 -13.60 -2.57 2.60
N ALA A 252 -13.26 -3.60 1.83
CA ALA A 252 -11.88 -4.06 1.66
C ALA A 252 -10.96 -2.92 1.16
N LEU A 253 -11.53 -1.93 0.46
CA LEU A 253 -10.87 -0.68 0.08
C LEU A 253 -10.18 0.02 1.26
N LEU A 254 -10.89 0.26 2.37
CA LEU A 254 -10.31 1.01 3.50
C LEU A 254 -9.21 0.20 4.18
N SER A 255 -9.36 -1.13 4.25
CA SER A 255 -8.30 -2.01 4.77
C SER A 255 -7.01 -1.99 3.92
N ALA A 256 -7.13 -1.61 2.64
CA ALA A 256 -5.99 -1.44 1.75
C ALA A 256 -5.18 -0.17 2.03
N CYS A 257 -5.75 0.83 2.73
CA CYS A 257 -5.03 2.04 3.16
C CYS A 257 -3.95 1.73 4.19
N LEU A 258 -4.19 0.77 5.10
CA LEU A 258 -3.27 0.45 6.20
C LEU A 258 -1.83 0.13 5.75
N PRO A 259 -1.57 -0.84 4.86
CA PRO A 259 -0.19 -1.17 4.48
C PRO A 259 0.54 -0.01 3.81
N TRP A 260 -0.15 0.79 2.98
CA TRP A 260 0.46 1.92 2.30
C TRP A 260 0.73 3.09 3.24
N GLY A 261 -0.18 3.36 4.19
CA GLY A 261 0.05 4.33 5.25
C GLY A 261 1.22 3.93 6.17
N LEU A 262 1.34 2.64 6.53
CA LEU A 262 2.47 2.16 7.33
C LEU A 262 3.81 2.25 6.60
N LEU A 263 3.83 1.93 5.30
CA LEU A 263 5.02 2.09 4.46
C LEU A 263 5.44 3.56 4.41
N GLY A 264 4.50 4.45 4.11
CA GLY A 264 4.75 5.90 4.05
C GLY A 264 5.26 6.45 5.39
N LEU A 265 4.61 6.09 6.50
CA LEU A 265 5.03 6.48 7.85
C LEU A 265 6.47 6.04 8.14
N MET A 266 6.80 4.77 7.83
CA MET A 266 8.13 4.22 8.06
C MET A 266 9.19 4.94 7.21
N VAL A 267 8.93 5.16 5.93
CA VAL A 267 9.86 5.87 5.03
C VAL A 267 10.08 7.29 5.54
N VAL A 268 9.00 8.04 5.80
CA VAL A 268 9.09 9.46 6.19
C VAL A 268 9.80 9.62 7.54
N LEU A 269 9.46 8.81 8.56
CA LEU A 269 10.11 8.93 9.88
C LEU A 269 11.60 8.59 9.85
N ASN A 270 12.01 7.61 9.05
CA ASN A 270 13.44 7.29 8.90
C ASN A 270 14.19 8.40 8.14
N VAL A 271 13.57 9.00 7.12
CA VAL A 271 14.14 10.17 6.43
C VAL A 271 14.27 11.37 7.39
N GLU A 272 13.25 11.63 8.21
CA GLU A 272 13.32 12.68 9.24
C GLU A 272 14.41 12.44 10.29
N LEU A 273 14.64 11.16 10.65
CA LEU A 273 15.70 10.78 11.57
C LEU A 273 17.10 11.00 10.97
N ILE A 274 17.33 10.57 9.73
CA ILE A 274 18.58 10.83 9.01
C ILE A 274 18.83 12.34 8.93
N ARG A 275 17.78 13.09 8.59
CA ARG A 275 17.82 14.54 8.42
C ARG A 275 18.21 15.30 9.68
N ILE A 276 17.66 14.94 10.84
CA ILE A 276 17.94 15.69 12.07
C ILE A 276 19.35 15.42 12.62
N LEU A 277 19.87 14.24 12.35
CA LEU A 277 21.18 13.82 12.84
C LEU A 277 22.31 14.36 11.94
N ASP A 278 22.09 14.46 10.62
CA ASP A 278 23.03 15.07 9.69
C ASP A 278 23.16 16.59 9.91
N SER A 279 24.37 17.06 10.23
CA SER A 279 24.64 18.48 10.51
C SER A 279 24.40 19.40 9.32
N SER A 280 24.53 18.92 8.09
CA SER A 280 24.33 19.73 6.89
C SER A 280 22.85 19.94 6.54
N TRP A 281 21.98 19.01 6.97
CA TRP A 281 20.54 19.00 6.72
C TRP A 281 19.70 19.40 7.94
N SER A 282 20.27 19.37 9.14
CA SER A 282 19.60 19.73 10.39
C SER A 282 19.40 21.25 10.51
N ARG A 283 18.40 21.74 9.79
CA ARG A 283 17.98 23.15 9.76
C ARG A 283 16.51 23.27 10.15
N GLY A 284 16.15 24.44 10.66
CA GLY A 284 14.75 24.78 10.87
C GLY A 284 13.98 24.72 9.54
N GLY A 285 12.78 24.15 9.56
CA GLY A 285 11.91 24.08 8.40
C GLY A 285 10.83 25.16 8.47
N GLN A 286 10.42 25.71 7.32
CA GLN A 286 9.17 26.45 7.22
C GLN A 286 8.05 25.48 6.82
N ALA A 287 6.86 25.68 7.39
CA ALA A 287 5.67 24.94 6.99
C ALA A 287 4.94 25.69 5.87
N SER A 288 4.25 24.95 5.01
CA SER A 288 3.44 25.50 3.94
C SER A 288 1.97 25.07 4.09
N TRP A 289 1.08 25.71 3.32
CA TRP A 289 -0.37 25.48 3.42
C TRP A 289 -0.81 24.01 3.19
N PRO A 290 -0.23 23.20 2.28
CA PRO A 290 -0.67 21.80 2.11
C PRO A 290 -0.34 20.98 3.35
N ALA A 291 0.81 21.22 3.99
CA ALA A 291 1.17 20.55 5.24
C ALA A 291 0.18 20.91 6.35
N TYR A 292 -0.18 22.20 6.49
CA TYR A 292 -1.18 22.62 7.48
C TYR A 292 -2.55 21.98 7.26
N LEU A 293 -3.03 21.92 6.02
CA LEU A 293 -4.30 21.26 5.71
C LEU A 293 -4.24 19.75 5.98
N ALA A 294 -3.15 19.08 5.61
CA ALA A 294 -2.98 17.67 5.88
C ALA A 294 -2.97 17.39 7.39
N TYR A 295 -2.32 18.24 8.19
CA TYR A 295 -2.35 18.15 9.66
C TYR A 295 -3.74 18.44 10.26
N ALA A 296 -4.46 19.42 9.70
CA ALA A 296 -5.83 19.75 10.11
C ALA A 296 -6.81 18.59 9.86
N VAL A 297 -6.49 17.66 8.97
CA VAL A 297 -7.26 16.41 8.77
C VAL A 297 -6.70 15.27 9.63
N ALA A 298 -5.38 15.06 9.62
CA ALA A 298 -4.74 13.92 10.27
C ALA A 298 -4.90 13.95 11.80
N VAL A 299 -4.65 15.10 12.44
CA VAL A 299 -4.69 15.20 13.91
C VAL A 299 -6.12 14.97 14.44
N PRO A 300 -7.16 15.68 13.97
CA PRO A 300 -8.53 15.38 14.38
C PRO A 300 -8.98 13.97 13.98
N GLY A 301 -8.53 13.45 12.84
CA GLY A 301 -8.80 12.08 12.42
C GLY A 301 -8.28 11.02 13.41
N VAL A 302 -7.06 11.21 13.94
CA VAL A 302 -6.50 10.34 14.98
C VAL A 302 -7.32 10.43 16.26
N PHE A 303 -7.67 11.64 16.72
CA PHE A 303 -8.50 11.81 17.92
C PHE A 303 -9.90 11.21 17.76
N ALA A 304 -10.55 11.45 16.63
CA ALA A 304 -11.87 10.89 16.32
C ALA A 304 -11.83 9.36 16.26
N PHE A 305 -10.78 8.77 15.67
CA PHE A 305 -10.58 7.32 15.67
C PHE A 305 -10.50 6.77 17.10
N VAL A 306 -9.63 7.34 17.95
CA VAL A 306 -9.48 6.89 19.34
C VAL A 306 -10.77 7.05 20.14
N ALA A 307 -11.45 8.18 19.98
CA ALA A 307 -12.67 8.50 20.73
C ALA A 307 -13.82 7.54 20.39
N LEU A 308 -13.98 7.23 19.10
CA LEU A 308 -15.10 6.47 18.58
C LEU A 308 -14.83 4.95 18.50
N ALA A 309 -13.58 4.49 18.64
CA ALA A 309 -13.20 3.09 18.45
C ALA A 309 -13.94 2.15 19.41
N ARG A 310 -14.35 0.98 18.89
CA ARG A 310 -14.95 -0.10 19.69
C ARG A 310 -13.90 -0.77 20.58
N GLU A 311 -12.73 -1.05 20.03
CA GLU A 311 -11.62 -1.68 20.73
C GLU A 311 -10.59 -0.66 21.20
N ARG A 312 -10.86 -0.01 22.34
CA ARG A 312 -9.96 1.01 22.91
C ARG A 312 -8.56 0.49 23.20
N ARG A 313 -8.42 -0.79 23.55
CA ARG A 313 -7.12 -1.45 23.81
C ARG A 313 -6.23 -1.47 22.56
N PHE A 314 -6.83 -1.50 21.37
CA PHE A 314 -6.14 -1.39 20.10
C PHE A 314 -5.96 0.08 19.66
N ALA A 315 -7.02 0.87 19.76
CA ALA A 315 -7.05 2.22 19.21
C ALA A 315 -6.17 3.23 19.96
N VAL A 316 -6.13 3.16 21.29
CA VAL A 316 -5.34 4.08 22.13
C VAL A 316 -3.83 4.00 21.82
N PRO A 317 -3.16 2.83 21.87
CA PRO A 317 -1.73 2.75 21.55
C PRO A 317 -1.43 3.14 20.11
N LEU A 318 -2.34 2.83 19.17
CA LEU A 318 -2.18 3.25 17.77
C LEU A 318 -2.27 4.78 17.64
N GLY A 319 -3.26 5.40 18.30
CA GLY A 319 -3.42 6.85 18.30
C GLY A 319 -2.22 7.56 18.91
N ILE A 320 -1.71 7.08 20.04
CA ILE A 320 -0.49 7.60 20.68
C ILE A 320 0.70 7.49 19.73
N ALA A 321 0.88 6.33 19.06
CA ALA A 321 1.95 6.13 18.09
C ALA A 321 1.91 7.14 16.94
N LEU A 322 0.71 7.40 16.41
CA LEU A 322 0.51 8.36 15.32
C LEU A 322 0.70 9.80 15.79
N LEU A 323 0.27 10.16 17.00
CA LEU A 323 0.50 11.49 17.56
C LEU A 323 2.00 11.75 17.78
N PHE A 324 2.75 10.77 18.28
CA PHE A 324 4.21 10.91 18.39
C PHE A 324 4.89 11.11 17.05
N ALA A 325 4.45 10.39 16.02
CA ALA A 325 4.94 10.62 14.66
C ALA A 325 4.62 12.06 14.21
N LEU A 326 3.38 12.50 14.32
CA LEU A 326 2.94 13.83 13.88
C LEU A 326 3.62 14.98 14.64
N LEU A 327 4.14 14.75 15.84
CA LEU A 327 4.94 15.73 16.59
C LEU A 327 6.36 15.91 16.05
N VAL A 328 6.89 14.99 15.23
CA VAL A 328 8.27 15.08 14.74
C VAL A 328 8.51 16.37 13.93
N PRO A 329 7.71 16.72 12.91
CA PRO A 329 7.91 17.95 12.14
C PRO A 329 7.82 19.25 12.94
N THR A 330 7.07 19.27 14.04
CA THR A 330 6.89 20.50 14.84
C THR A 330 8.19 20.94 15.51
N ILE A 331 9.07 19.99 15.86
CA ILE A 331 10.41 20.28 16.40
C ILE A 331 11.27 21.05 15.39
N PHE A 332 11.11 20.77 14.10
CA PHE A 332 11.83 21.47 13.05
C PHE A 332 11.25 22.86 12.78
N TRP A 333 9.93 23.03 12.87
CA TRP A 333 9.27 24.33 12.73
C TRP A 333 9.58 25.28 13.88
N MET A 334 9.78 24.76 15.09
CA MET A 334 10.17 25.55 16.27
C MET A 334 11.68 25.88 16.31
N GLY A 335 12.45 25.49 15.29
CA GLY A 335 13.90 25.70 15.25
C GLY A 335 14.69 24.85 16.26
N GLY A 336 14.07 23.82 16.84
CA GLY A 336 14.70 22.90 17.81
C GLY A 336 15.71 21.96 17.16
N ALA A 337 15.65 21.76 15.84
CA ALA A 337 16.44 20.78 15.10
C ALA A 337 17.97 20.95 15.26
N THR A 338 18.45 22.19 15.36
CA THR A 338 19.89 22.49 15.48
C THR A 338 20.46 22.16 16.86
N ARG A 339 19.61 22.00 17.89
CA ARG A 339 20.03 21.76 19.27
C ARG A 339 20.12 20.25 19.54
N LEU A 340 21.06 19.86 20.40
CA LEU A 340 21.18 18.47 20.87
C LEU A 340 19.86 17.96 21.46
N SER A 341 19.15 18.81 22.21
CA SER A 341 17.82 18.47 22.76
C SER A 341 16.79 18.14 21.68
N GLY A 342 16.79 18.85 20.55
CA GLY A 342 15.87 18.55 19.43
C GLY A 342 16.18 17.20 18.78
N LYS A 343 17.47 16.87 18.58
CA LYS A 343 17.90 15.55 18.07
C LYS A 343 17.40 14.42 18.96
N VAL A 344 17.58 14.56 20.28
CA VAL A 344 17.14 13.57 21.28
C VAL A 344 15.62 13.44 21.28
N VAL A 345 14.89 14.55 21.21
CA VAL A 345 13.41 14.54 21.18
C VAL A 345 12.89 13.82 19.94
N VAL A 346 13.39 14.13 18.74
CA VAL A 346 12.94 13.46 17.51
C VAL A 346 13.26 11.98 17.52
N ALA A 347 14.47 11.59 17.91
CA ALA A 347 14.84 10.18 18.06
C ALA A 347 13.89 9.45 19.02
N SER A 348 13.58 10.08 20.17
CA SER A 348 12.67 9.54 21.17
C SER A 348 11.24 9.41 20.63
N LEU A 349 10.73 10.39 19.89
CA LEU A 349 9.40 10.37 19.26
C LEU A 349 9.29 9.26 18.21
N VAL A 350 10.33 9.08 17.37
CA VAL A 350 10.36 8.01 16.35
C VAL A 350 10.34 6.64 17.01
N LEU A 351 11.19 6.41 18.03
CA LEU A 351 11.24 5.15 18.76
C LEU A 351 9.93 4.90 19.54
N ALA A 352 9.34 5.93 20.17
CA ALA A 352 8.07 5.82 20.87
C ALA A 352 6.91 5.50 19.90
N SER A 353 6.91 6.09 18.70
CA SER A 353 5.96 5.74 17.63
C SER A 353 6.12 4.28 17.21
N ALA A 354 7.36 3.81 17.01
CA ALA A 354 7.64 2.42 16.66
C ALA A 354 7.14 1.43 17.73
N VAL A 355 7.42 1.70 19.01
CA VAL A 355 6.93 0.90 20.15
C VAL A 355 5.40 0.93 20.23
N GLY A 356 4.78 2.09 20.02
CA GLY A 356 3.32 2.23 20.00
C GLY A 356 2.67 1.40 18.89
N LEU A 357 3.27 1.34 17.70
CA LEU A 357 2.81 0.48 16.60
C LEU A 357 2.94 -1.01 16.96
N ILE A 358 4.05 -1.41 17.59
CA ILE A 358 4.25 -2.79 18.06
C ILE A 358 3.19 -3.15 19.10
N ALA A 359 2.97 -2.29 20.10
CA ALA A 359 1.98 -2.49 21.15
C ALA A 359 0.57 -2.58 20.57
N ALA A 360 0.17 -1.65 19.70
CA ALA A 360 -1.12 -1.67 19.03
C ALA A 360 -1.31 -2.93 18.19
N GLY A 361 -0.30 -3.33 17.41
CA GLY A 361 -0.34 -4.53 16.60
C GLY A 361 -0.43 -5.81 17.44
N ALA A 362 0.28 -5.89 18.55
CA ALA A 362 0.28 -7.05 19.44
C ALA A 362 -1.05 -7.19 20.18
N ILE A 363 -1.59 -6.08 20.71
CA ILE A 363 -2.86 -6.07 21.43
C ILE A 363 -4.04 -6.29 20.49
N GLY A 364 -4.03 -5.68 19.31
CA GLY A 364 -5.10 -5.81 18.31
C GLY A 364 -4.99 -7.03 17.40
N GLY A 365 -3.98 -7.89 17.58
CA GLY A 365 -3.74 -9.06 16.71
C GLY A 365 -3.41 -8.72 15.25
N VAL A 366 -2.97 -7.49 14.96
CA VAL A 366 -2.68 -7.01 13.60
C VAL A 366 -1.19 -7.15 13.31
N ARG A 367 -0.80 -8.29 12.72
CA ARG A 367 0.61 -8.60 12.38
C ARG A 367 1.31 -7.49 11.59
N ARG A 368 0.60 -6.80 10.68
CA ARG A 368 1.19 -5.74 9.84
C ARG A 368 1.72 -4.57 10.68
N LEU A 369 1.03 -4.20 11.76
CA LEU A 369 1.47 -3.14 12.67
C LEU A 369 2.70 -3.56 13.48
N VAL A 370 2.75 -4.80 13.96
CA VAL A 370 3.92 -5.35 14.65
C VAL A 370 5.15 -5.35 13.74
N VAL A 371 4.99 -5.83 12.50
CA VAL A 371 6.10 -5.88 11.53
C VAL A 371 6.55 -4.48 11.14
N ALA A 372 5.63 -3.56 10.85
CA ALA A 372 5.99 -2.18 10.51
C ALA A 372 6.66 -1.45 11.67
N GLY A 373 6.15 -1.60 12.90
CA GLY A 373 6.75 -1.01 14.09
C GLY A 373 8.13 -1.60 14.41
N ALA A 374 8.30 -2.93 14.30
CA ALA A 374 9.59 -3.57 14.49
C ALA A 374 10.61 -3.18 13.41
N ALA A 375 10.18 -3.05 12.15
CA ALA A 375 11.03 -2.58 11.06
C ALA A 375 11.44 -1.12 11.26
N LEU A 376 10.50 -0.23 11.58
CA LEU A 376 10.78 1.16 11.93
C LEU A 376 11.77 1.25 13.10
N PHE A 377 11.55 0.46 14.16
CA PHE A 377 12.44 0.41 15.32
C PHE A 377 13.85 -0.03 14.93
N GLY A 378 13.97 -1.15 14.20
CA GLY A 378 15.26 -1.69 13.78
C GLY A 378 16.03 -0.73 12.89
N VAL A 379 15.39 -0.14 11.87
CA VAL A 379 16.02 0.82 10.97
C VAL A 379 16.39 2.11 11.73
N ALA A 380 15.53 2.62 12.61
CA ALA A 380 15.82 3.80 13.40
C ALA A 380 17.03 3.60 14.32
N ILE A 381 17.14 2.43 14.96
CA ILE A 381 18.31 2.07 15.77
C ILE A 381 19.56 2.04 14.90
N LEU A 382 19.53 1.39 13.73
CA LEU A 382 20.66 1.35 12.78
C LEU A 382 21.12 2.77 12.37
N ILE A 383 20.19 3.68 12.08
CA ILE A 383 20.48 5.07 11.76
C ILE A 383 21.16 5.78 12.95
N LEU A 384 20.60 5.64 14.16
CA LEU A 384 21.16 6.24 15.37
C LEU A 384 22.60 5.76 15.61
N LEU A 385 22.88 4.49 15.40
CA LEU A 385 24.22 3.94 15.60
C LEU A 385 25.22 4.48 14.59
N TRP A 386 24.80 4.55 13.32
CA TRP A 386 25.64 5.03 12.25
C TRP A 386 26.02 6.51 12.41
N GLN A 387 25.07 7.36 12.83
CA GLN A 387 25.28 8.81 12.87
C GLN A 387 25.69 9.37 14.25
N THR A 388 25.37 8.70 15.35
CA THR A 388 25.59 9.26 16.71
C THR A 388 26.94 8.87 17.30
N ILE A 389 27.64 7.90 16.71
CA ILE A 389 28.71 7.24 17.42
C ILE A 389 30.01 7.29 16.64
N GLY A 390 31.04 7.84 17.31
CA GLY A 390 32.43 7.76 16.92
C GLY A 390 32.95 6.32 16.94
N SER A 391 33.85 5.97 17.87
CA SER A 391 34.53 4.68 17.87
C SER A 391 33.57 3.47 18.00
N LEU A 392 33.96 2.30 17.49
CA LEU A 392 33.21 1.03 17.62
C LEU A 392 32.90 0.64 19.09
N LEU A 393 33.66 1.16 20.05
CA LEU A 393 33.50 0.86 21.47
C LEU A 393 32.29 1.60 22.06
N ASP A 394 32.12 2.87 21.70
CA ASP A 394 30.95 3.67 22.09
C ASP A 394 29.67 3.09 21.48
N GLN A 395 29.77 2.41 20.33
CA GLN A 395 28.64 1.74 19.67
C GLN A 395 28.16 0.59 20.53
N SER A 396 29.10 -0.27 20.99
CA SER A 396 28.79 -1.42 21.82
C SER A 396 28.15 -1.06 23.17
N LEU A 397 28.60 0.03 23.81
CA LEU A 397 28.08 0.46 25.11
C LEU A 397 26.65 1.02 25.00
N PHE A 398 26.39 1.81 23.96
CA PHE A 398 25.04 2.32 23.68
C PHE A 398 24.06 1.16 23.45
N PHE A 399 24.43 0.14 22.67
CA PHE A 399 23.60 -1.04 22.44
C PHE A 399 23.27 -1.81 23.72
N LEU A 400 24.24 -1.98 24.61
CA LEU A 400 24.04 -2.66 25.87
C LEU A 400 23.02 -1.92 26.73
N ILE A 401 23.15 -0.60 26.83
CA ILE A 401 22.26 0.26 27.62
C ILE A 401 20.85 0.29 27.00
N ALA A 402 20.74 0.55 25.70
CA ALA A 402 19.46 0.58 24.99
C ALA A 402 18.73 -0.78 25.08
N GLY A 403 19.47 -1.89 24.90
CA GLY A 403 18.96 -3.24 25.07
C GLY A 403 18.47 -3.50 26.50
N ALA A 404 19.24 -3.09 27.52
CA ALA A 404 18.84 -3.21 28.92
C ALA A 404 17.57 -2.40 29.23
N VAL A 405 17.46 -1.16 28.72
CA VAL A 405 16.26 -0.31 28.88
C VAL A 405 15.04 -0.96 28.24
N LEU A 406 15.17 -1.51 27.03
CA LEU A 406 14.06 -2.23 26.36
C LEU A 406 13.62 -3.46 27.16
N LEU A 407 14.56 -4.23 27.72
CA LEU A 407 14.26 -5.38 28.56
C LEU A 407 13.54 -4.95 29.85
N LEU A 408 13.93 -3.82 30.44
CA LEU A 408 13.25 -3.23 31.60
C LEU A 408 11.83 -2.76 31.25
N LEU A 409 11.64 -2.07 30.12
CA LEU A 409 10.31 -1.66 29.66
C LEU A 409 9.42 -2.87 29.34
N ALA A 410 9.96 -3.90 28.69
CA ALA A 410 9.23 -5.12 28.36
C ALA A 410 8.84 -5.94 29.60
N SER A 411 9.69 -5.93 30.65
CA SER A 411 9.37 -6.57 31.93
C SER A 411 8.36 -5.75 32.75
N GLY A 412 8.46 -4.42 32.73
CA GLY A 412 7.48 -3.51 33.33
C GLY A 412 6.10 -3.63 32.68
N ALA A 413 6.04 -3.66 31.35
CA ALA A 413 4.81 -3.87 30.60
C ALA A 413 4.18 -5.22 30.94
N ARG A 414 4.95 -6.31 30.97
CA ARG A 414 4.46 -7.64 31.41
C ARG A 414 3.86 -7.62 32.81
N ARG A 415 4.50 -6.92 33.76
CA ARG A 415 4.00 -6.78 35.13
C ARG A 415 2.71 -5.96 35.19
N LEU A 416 2.59 -4.91 34.38
CA LEU A 416 1.38 -4.09 34.28
C LEU A 416 0.22 -4.90 33.68
N PHE A 417 0.46 -5.64 32.60
CA PHE A 417 -0.54 -6.53 32.00
C PHE A 417 -0.97 -7.65 32.95
N ALA A 418 -0.04 -8.24 33.71
CA ALA A 418 -0.36 -9.24 34.73
C ALA A 418 -1.21 -8.67 35.88
N ARG A 419 -1.03 -7.40 36.24
CA ARG A 419 -1.86 -6.72 37.26
C ARG A 419 -3.26 -6.40 36.75
N LEU A 420 -3.39 -6.03 35.47
CA LEU A 420 -4.67 -5.73 34.82
C LEU A 420 -5.48 -6.99 34.45
N ALA A 421 -4.84 -8.15 34.40
CA ALA A 421 -5.47 -9.44 34.13
C ALA A 421 -5.96 -10.17 35.40
N ARG A 422 -5.77 -9.62 36.60
CA ARG A 422 -6.35 -10.20 37.82
C ARG A 422 -7.87 -9.97 37.80
N PRO A 423 -8.71 -11.02 37.88
CA PRO A 423 -10.15 -10.83 38.00
C PRO A 423 -10.46 -10.06 39.29
N VAL A 424 -11.31 -9.04 39.18
CA VAL A 424 -11.91 -8.39 40.35
C VAL A 424 -12.90 -9.39 40.93
N GLY A 425 -12.52 -10.01 42.05
CA GLY A 425 -13.39 -10.93 42.78
C GLY A 425 -12.60 -12.03 43.47
N GLU A 426 -11.99 -11.69 44.60
CA GLU A 426 -11.85 -12.54 45.79
C GLU A 426 -11.07 -11.72 46.83
N VAL A 427 -11.81 -10.87 47.56
CA VAL A 427 -11.43 -10.50 48.92
C VAL A 427 -12.65 -10.82 49.76
N ALA A 428 -12.41 -11.70 50.72
CA ALA A 428 -13.34 -12.24 51.71
C ALA A 428 -14.04 -11.17 52.55
#